data_AF-A0A914EGB9-F1
#
_entry.id   AF-A0A914EGB9-F1
#
_cell.length_a   1.000
_cell.length_b   1.000
_cell.length_c   1.000
_cell.angle_alpha   90.00
_cell.angle_beta   90.00
_cell.angle_gamma   90.00
#
_symmetry.space_group_name_H-M   'P 1'
#
loop_
_entity.id
_entity.type
_entity.pdbx_description
1 polymer ?
#
loop_
_entity_poly.entity_id
_entity_poly.type
_entity_poly.pdbx_seq_one_letter_code
_entity_poly.pdbx_strand_id
1 'polypeptide(L)'
;MLVAYNVMLIEPDKTVVCVVIGEIFQGPAKFIWLCVQMTLVFLIVGVYGLFWVHIKLSGRDNIAQKCMKSLSVLMVILVCGWMISTLSRLLSLFFIHDDTLLLYVLLYSGIATNIGCSANYYVFFWLSYEYRTAFKSQIRYIFKGSSNAVTNIGTVPSLLA
;
A
#
# COMPACT_ATOMS: atom_id res chain seq x y z
N MET A 1 -16.85 16.09 9.62
CA MET A 1 -17.27 17.18 8.67
C MET A 1 -18.13 18.26 9.35
N LEU A 2 -19.16 17.91 10.13
CA LEU A 2 -19.96 18.87 10.93
C LEU A 2 -19.12 19.71 11.92
N VAL A 3 -18.06 19.13 12.50
CA VAL A 3 -17.18 19.84 13.43
C VAL A 3 -16.41 20.99 12.76
N ALA A 4 -15.86 20.76 11.56
CA ALA A 4 -15.16 21.80 10.80
C ALA A 4 -16.10 22.94 10.36
N TYR A 5 -17.34 22.61 9.98
CA TYR A 5 -18.36 23.60 9.61
C TYR A 5 -18.75 24.50 10.80
N ASN A 6 -18.88 23.93 12.01
CA ASN A 6 -19.18 24.70 13.21
C ASN A 6 -18.01 25.60 13.66
N VAL A 7 -16.76 25.16 13.53
CA VAL A 7 -15.58 25.97 13.85
C VAL A 7 -15.41 27.15 12.87
N MET A 8 -15.71 26.93 11.59
CA MET A 8 -15.67 27.98 10.55
C MET A 8 -16.69 29.10 10.80
N LEU A 9 -17.82 28.78 11.45
CA LEU A 9 -18.84 29.77 11.81
C LEU A 9 -18.49 30.60 13.06
N ILE A 10 -17.55 30.13 13.89
CA ILE A 10 -17.18 30.77 15.16
C ILE A 10 -15.92 31.64 15.02
N GLU A 11 -14.97 31.26 14.15
CA GLU A 11 -13.72 32.00 13.91
C GLU A 11 -13.43 32.16 12.40
N PRO A 12 -13.97 33.21 11.75
CA PRO A 12 -13.90 33.37 10.29
C PRO A 12 -12.50 33.68 9.74
N ASP A 13 -11.58 34.15 10.58
CA ASP A 13 -10.19 34.50 10.19
C ASP A 13 -9.19 33.34 10.32
N LYS A 14 -9.62 32.17 10.83
CA LYS A 14 -8.74 31.00 10.92
C LYS A 14 -8.91 30.11 9.70
N THR A 15 -7.80 29.79 9.03
CA THR A 15 -7.75 28.83 7.93
C THR A 15 -8.10 27.44 8.46
N VAL A 16 -9.36 27.05 8.33
CA VAL A 16 -9.83 25.72 8.76
C VAL A 16 -9.56 24.72 7.64
N VAL A 17 -8.67 23.75 7.88
CA VAL A 17 -8.35 22.71 6.91
C VAL A 17 -9.51 21.70 6.84
N CYS A 18 -10.36 21.80 5.82
CA CYS A 18 -11.45 20.87 5.54
C CYS A 18 -10.93 19.54 4.97
N VAL A 19 -10.26 18.74 5.79
CA VAL A 19 -9.83 17.38 5.42
C VAL A 19 -10.80 16.38 6.04
N VAL A 20 -11.42 15.55 5.20
CA VAL A 20 -12.37 14.47 5.59
C VAL A 20 -11.72 13.49 6.59
N ILE A 21 -10.38 13.42 6.60
CA ILE A 21 -9.57 12.53 7.44
C ILE A 21 -9.08 13.24 8.72
N GLY A 22 -9.39 14.52 8.93
CA GLY A 22 -8.89 15.32 10.07
C GLY A 22 -9.21 14.71 11.43
N GLU A 23 -10.27 13.91 11.52
CA GLU A 23 -10.73 13.25 12.74
C GLU A 23 -9.80 12.08 13.18
N ILE A 24 -9.03 11.47 12.26
CA ILE A 24 -7.99 10.46 12.60
C ILE A 24 -6.72 11.14 13.16
N PHE A 25 -6.57 12.42 12.87
CA PHE A 25 -5.41 13.24 13.19
C PHE A 25 -5.70 14.26 14.30
N GLN A 26 -6.77 14.08 15.09
CA GLN A 26 -7.08 14.91 16.27
C GLN A 26 -7.47 14.02 17.46
N GLY A 27 -7.06 14.41 18.68
CA GLY A 27 -7.37 13.66 19.91
C GLY A 27 -6.67 12.30 20.07
N PRO A 28 -7.22 11.36 20.88
CA PRO A 28 -6.58 10.08 21.22
C PRO A 28 -6.43 9.13 20.01
N ALA A 29 -7.17 9.36 18.93
CA ALA A 29 -7.02 8.62 17.67
C ALA A 29 -5.59 8.69 17.12
N LYS A 30 -4.85 9.78 17.41
CA LYS A 30 -3.45 9.92 16.99
C LYS A 30 -2.57 8.78 17.54
N PHE A 31 -2.74 8.45 18.81
CA PHE A 31 -1.98 7.44 19.54
C PHE A 31 -2.45 6.03 19.21
N ILE A 32 -3.77 5.83 19.10
CA ILE A 32 -4.35 4.54 18.70
C ILE A 32 -3.83 4.13 17.31
N TRP A 33 -3.86 5.05 16.34
CA TRP A 33 -3.32 4.80 15.01
C TRP A 33 -1.85 4.41 15.02
N LEU A 34 -1.03 5.10 15.82
CA LEU A 34 0.39 4.77 15.99
C LEU A 34 0.57 3.35 16.54
N CYS A 35 -0.19 2.98 17.57
CA CYS A 35 -0.12 1.65 18.18
C CYS A 35 -0.54 0.54 17.20
N VAL A 36 -1.64 0.74 16.47
CA VAL A 36 -2.11 -0.19 15.44
C VAL A 36 -1.05 -0.35 14.36
N GLN A 37 -0.48 0.75 13.90
CA GLN A 37 0.56 0.74 12.87
C GLN A 37 1.80 -0.05 13.29
N MET A 38 2.29 0.19 14.50
CA MET A 38 3.44 -0.54 15.03
C MET A 38 3.14 -2.03 15.17
N THR A 39 1.96 -2.38 15.67
CA THR A 39 1.52 -3.77 15.82
C THR A 39 1.50 -4.49 14.47
N LEU A 40 0.96 -3.85 13.43
CA LEU A 40 0.92 -4.42 12.07
C LEU A 40 2.32 -4.64 11.50
N VAL A 41 3.23 -3.66 11.65
CA VAL A 41 4.61 -3.79 11.16
C VAL A 41 5.32 -4.97 11.83
N PHE A 42 5.24 -5.07 13.16
CA PHE A 42 5.84 -6.19 13.89
C PHE A 42 5.22 -7.54 13.51
N LEU A 43 3.91 -7.60 13.33
CA LEU A 43 3.21 -8.82 12.92
C LEU A 43 3.65 -9.27 11.52
N ILE A 44 3.74 -8.35 10.56
CA ILE A 44 4.21 -8.64 9.20
C ILE A 44 5.63 -9.20 9.22
N VAL A 45 6.54 -8.56 9.96
CA VAL A 45 7.92 -9.02 10.12
C VAL A 45 7.98 -10.40 10.78
N GLY A 46 7.18 -10.62 11.83
CA GLY A 46 7.10 -11.90 12.54
C GLY A 46 6.61 -13.05 11.64
N VAL A 47 5.47 -12.86 10.97
CA VAL A 47 4.90 -13.86 10.04
C VAL A 47 5.87 -14.15 8.90
N TYR A 48 6.48 -13.13 8.32
CA TYR A 48 7.47 -13.30 7.25
C TYR A 48 8.71 -14.05 7.73
N GLY A 49 9.22 -13.71 8.92
CA GLY A 49 10.35 -14.40 9.54
C GLY A 49 10.06 -15.88 9.77
N LEU A 50 8.89 -16.22 10.30
CA LEU A 50 8.46 -17.60 10.49
C LEU A 50 8.38 -18.34 9.15
N PHE A 51 7.81 -17.71 8.12
CA PHE A 51 7.72 -18.31 6.79
C PHE A 51 9.10 -18.53 6.16
N TRP A 52 10.02 -17.58 6.32
CA TRP A 52 11.41 -17.70 5.89
C TRP A 52 12.14 -18.86 6.58
N VAL A 53 12.02 -18.96 7.90
CA VAL A 53 12.60 -20.06 8.69
C VAL A 53 12.01 -21.40 8.24
N HIS A 54 10.69 -21.48 8.07
CA HIS A 54 10.02 -22.69 7.61
C HIS A 54 10.53 -23.17 6.25
N ILE A 55 10.71 -22.26 5.28
CA ILE A 55 11.24 -22.59 3.95
C ILE A 55 12.69 -23.07 4.03
N LYS A 56 13.51 -22.44 4.88
CA LYS A 56 14.92 -22.82 5.07
C LYS A 56 15.05 -24.19 5.72
N LEU A 57 14.19 -24.51 6.68
CA LEU A 57 14.16 -25.82 7.35
C LEU A 57 13.57 -26.93 6.48
N SER A 58 12.59 -26.60 5.64
CA SER A 58 11.94 -27.58 4.75
C SER A 58 12.82 -28.04 3.57
N GLY A 59 14.03 -27.50 3.38
CA GLY A 59 14.94 -27.89 2.29
C GLY A 59 14.35 -27.68 0.88
N ARG A 60 13.38 -26.76 0.75
CA ARG A 60 12.54 -26.59 -0.44
C ARG A 60 13.34 -26.03 -1.63
N ASP A 61 12.92 -26.38 -2.84
CA ASP A 61 13.61 -26.10 -4.11
C ASP A 61 14.13 -24.65 -4.27
N ASN A 62 15.20 -24.51 -5.05
CA ASN A 62 15.87 -23.25 -5.40
C ASN A 62 14.91 -22.15 -5.91
N ILE A 63 13.76 -22.54 -6.49
CA ILE A 63 12.73 -21.62 -6.97
C ILE A 63 12.03 -20.90 -5.81
N ALA A 64 11.66 -21.63 -4.75
CA ALA A 64 11.03 -21.05 -3.56
C ALA A 64 11.97 -20.08 -2.86
N GLN A 65 13.25 -20.43 -2.76
CA GLN A 65 14.28 -19.56 -2.18
C GLN A 65 14.50 -18.28 -3.00
N LYS A 66 14.51 -18.37 -4.33
CA LYS A 66 14.59 -17.19 -5.22
C LYS A 66 13.38 -16.27 -5.06
N CYS A 67 12.17 -16.83 -4.97
CA CYS A 67 10.95 -16.07 -4.71
C CYS A 67 11.04 -15.34 -3.36
N MET A 68 11.49 -16.04 -2.33
CA MET A 68 11.64 -15.45 -0.99
C MET A 68 12.60 -14.28 -0.97
N LYS A 69 13.71 -14.31 -1.74
CA LYS A 69 14.65 -13.19 -1.87
C LYS A 69 13.98 -11.93 -2.43
N SER A 70 13.13 -12.07 -3.45
CA SER A 70 12.37 -10.93 -3.99
C SER A 70 11.37 -10.37 -2.97
N LEU A 71 10.73 -11.26 -2.19
CA LEU A 71 9.83 -10.89 -1.12
C LEU A 71 10.57 -10.23 0.05
N SER A 72 11.82 -10.61 0.34
CA SER A 72 12.65 -9.97 1.36
C SER A 72 12.90 -8.51 1.04
N VAL A 73 13.27 -8.23 -0.22
CA VAL A 73 13.51 -6.86 -0.69
C VAL A 73 12.23 -6.03 -0.53
N LEU A 74 11.08 -6.61 -0.85
CA LEU A 74 9.81 -5.94 -0.68
C LEU A 74 9.49 -5.61 0.79
N MET A 75 9.71 -6.57 1.68
CA MET A 75 9.50 -6.39 3.11
C MET A 75 10.40 -5.28 3.67
N VAL A 76 11.65 -5.20 3.23
CA VAL A 76 12.56 -4.11 3.64
C VAL A 76 12.01 -2.76 3.18
N ILE A 77 11.58 -2.64 1.92
CA ILE A 77 11.02 -1.39 1.38
C ILE A 77 9.76 -0.98 2.17
N LEU A 78 8.85 -1.93 2.42
CA LEU A 78 7.63 -1.68 3.17
C LEU A 78 7.93 -1.23 4.61
N VAL A 79 8.77 -1.98 5.32
CA VAL A 79 9.14 -1.63 6.70
C VAL A 79 9.85 -0.28 6.75
N CYS A 80 10.77 0.00 5.84
CA CYS A 80 11.43 1.30 5.76
C CYS A 80 10.43 2.44 5.49
N GLY A 81 9.50 2.28 4.56
CA GLY A 81 8.45 3.27 4.29
C GLY A 81 7.63 3.58 5.53
N TRP A 82 7.16 2.54 6.22
CA TRP A 82 6.38 2.70 7.45
C TRP A 82 7.20 3.28 8.61
N MET A 83 8.48 2.93 8.74
CA MET A 83 9.37 3.46 9.77
C MET A 83 9.60 4.97 9.57
N ILE A 84 9.78 5.42 8.33
CA ILE A 84 9.91 6.85 8.01
C ILE A 84 8.63 7.61 8.38
N SER A 85 7.45 7.06 8.07
CA SER A 85 6.18 7.69 8.42
C SER A 85 5.94 7.73 9.93
N THR A 86 6.27 6.65 10.63
CA THR A 86 6.17 6.58 12.09
C THR A 86 7.14 7.55 12.76
N LEU A 87 8.40 7.61 12.32
CA LEU A 87 9.38 8.54 12.86
C LEU A 87 8.97 10.00 12.62
N SER A 88 8.51 10.33 11.42
CA SER A 88 7.97 11.66 11.10
C SER A 88 6.82 12.04 12.03
N ARG A 89 5.90 11.10 12.29
CA ARG A 89 4.78 11.31 13.21
C ARG A 89 5.24 11.49 14.66
N LEU A 90 6.23 10.72 15.11
CA LEU A 90 6.79 10.81 16.45
C LEU A 90 7.47 12.16 16.66
N LEU A 91 8.34 12.58 15.74
CA LEU A 91 9.00 13.88 15.78
C LEU A 91 7.98 15.02 15.75
N SER A 92 6.95 14.90 14.92
CA SER A 92 5.91 15.94 14.82
C SER A 92 5.15 16.13 16.12
N LEU A 93 4.95 15.06 16.92
CA LEU A 93 4.29 15.17 18.24
C LEU A 93 5.14 15.93 19.28
N PHE A 94 6.47 15.91 19.17
CA PHE A 94 7.35 16.57 20.12
C PHE A 94 7.75 17.99 19.70
N PHE A 95 7.88 18.24 18.39
CA PHE A 95 8.46 19.49 17.88
C PHE A 95 7.44 20.45 17.26
N ILE A 96 6.26 19.98 16.83
CA ILE A 96 5.28 20.81 16.12
C ILE A 96 4.09 21.09 17.02
N HIS A 97 3.90 22.37 17.33
CA HIS A 97 2.77 22.85 18.14
C HIS A 97 1.67 23.50 17.28
N ASP A 98 1.96 23.81 16.01
CA ASP A 98 0.97 24.29 15.04
C ASP A 98 0.24 23.10 14.39
N ASP A 99 -1.07 23.02 14.61
CA ASP A 99 -1.94 21.97 14.07
C ASP A 99 -1.96 21.94 12.53
N THR A 100 -1.79 23.08 11.88
CA THR A 100 -1.79 23.18 10.41
C THR A 100 -0.52 22.58 9.83
N LEU A 101 0.63 22.95 10.40
CA LEU A 101 1.92 22.38 10.03
C LEU A 101 1.98 20.87 10.32
N LEU A 102 1.44 20.45 11.47
CA LEU A 102 1.34 19.04 11.84
C LEU A 102 0.56 18.24 10.80
N LEU A 103 -0.58 18.76 10.34
CA LEU A 103 -1.39 18.12 9.32
C LEU A 103 -0.62 17.94 8.01
N TYR A 104 0.10 18.97 7.55
CA TYR A 104 0.91 18.87 6.33
C TYR A 104 1.99 17.81 6.47
N VAL A 105 2.76 17.81 7.57
CA VAL A 105 3.83 16.81 7.78
C VAL A 105 3.27 15.39 7.79
N LEU A 106 2.13 15.17 8.45
CA LEU A 106 1.50 13.85 8.47
C LEU A 106 1.01 13.41 7.09
N LEU A 107 0.43 14.32 6.30
CA LEU A 107 0.00 14.04 4.94
C LEU A 107 1.19 13.67 4.03
N TYR A 108 2.26 14.45 4.06
CA TYR A 108 3.47 14.18 3.28
C TYR A 108 4.17 12.90 3.73
N SER A 109 4.19 12.61 5.04
CA SER A 109 4.79 11.38 5.57
C SER A 109 4.11 10.11 5.02
N GLY A 110 2.83 10.17 4.68
CA GLY A 110 2.08 9.04 4.10
C GLY A 110 2.49 8.70 2.67
N ILE A 111 3.12 9.62 1.94
CA ILE A 111 3.55 9.39 0.55
C ILE A 111 4.60 8.29 0.49
N ALA A 112 5.55 8.26 1.43
CA ALA A 112 6.60 7.24 1.48
C ALA A 112 6.02 5.82 1.61
N THR A 113 5.03 5.64 2.49
CA THR A 113 4.28 4.38 2.61
C THR A 113 3.55 4.02 1.33
N ASN A 114 2.86 4.97 0.71
CA ASN A 114 2.11 4.72 -0.52
C ASN A 114 3.03 4.28 -1.67
N ILE A 115 4.23 4.85 -1.76
CA ILE A 115 5.27 4.41 -2.70
C ILE A 115 5.71 2.98 -2.36
N GLY A 116 5.90 2.63 -1.08
CA GLY A 116 6.18 1.26 -0.66
C GLY A 116 5.09 0.27 -1.09
N CYS A 117 3.81 0.64 -0.93
CA CYS A 117 2.67 -0.19 -1.33
C CYS A 117 2.57 -0.37 -2.86
N SER A 118 2.95 0.64 -3.65
CA SER A 118 2.97 0.52 -5.12
C SER A 118 4.21 -0.19 -5.65
N ALA A 119 5.32 -0.16 -4.89
CA ALA A 119 6.57 -0.83 -5.24
C ALA A 119 6.41 -2.35 -5.38
N ASN A 120 5.40 -2.95 -4.75
CA ASN A 120 5.05 -4.37 -4.88
C ASN A 120 5.11 -4.85 -6.34
N TYR A 121 4.41 -4.16 -7.24
CA TYR A 121 4.37 -4.54 -8.66
C TYR A 121 5.75 -4.48 -9.32
N TYR A 122 6.47 -3.38 -9.11
CA TYR A 122 7.78 -3.16 -9.72
C TYR A 122 8.81 -4.18 -9.21
N VAL A 123 8.84 -4.43 -7.90
CA VAL A 123 9.77 -5.37 -7.27
C VAL A 123 9.53 -6.79 -7.78
N PHE A 124 8.27 -7.24 -7.86
CA PHE A 124 7.95 -8.56 -8.42
C PHE A 124 8.29 -8.64 -9.91
N PHE A 125 7.98 -7.59 -10.67
CA PHE A 125 8.34 -7.55 -12.08
C PHE A 125 9.85 -7.52 -12.29
N TRP A 126 10.66 -6.90 -11.43
CA TRP A 126 12.11 -6.83 -11.63
C TRP A 126 12.86 -8.07 -11.14
N LEU A 127 12.47 -8.63 -9.99
CA LEU A 127 13.25 -9.66 -9.30
C LEU A 127 12.70 -11.08 -9.45
N SER A 128 11.43 -11.25 -9.80
CA SER A 128 10.81 -12.57 -9.91
C SER A 128 10.62 -12.99 -11.37
N TYR A 129 11.50 -13.88 -11.85
CA TYR A 129 11.38 -14.49 -13.18
C TYR A 129 10.07 -15.28 -13.35
N GLU A 130 9.66 -15.98 -12.28
CA GLU A 130 8.39 -16.72 -12.23
C GLU A 130 7.19 -15.78 -12.43
N TYR A 131 7.22 -14.63 -11.75
CA TYR A 131 6.17 -13.61 -11.87
C TYR A 131 6.06 -13.08 -13.32
N ARG A 132 7.20 -12.78 -13.96
CA ARG A 132 7.21 -12.36 -15.39
C ARG A 132 6.64 -13.43 -16.31
N THR A 133 6.97 -14.68 -16.06
CA THR A 133 6.53 -15.81 -16.89
C THR A 133 5.02 -16.01 -16.77
N ALA A 134 4.50 -16.00 -15.54
CA ALA A 134 3.06 -16.04 -15.28
C ALA A 134 2.33 -14.84 -15.91
N PHE A 135 2.86 -13.63 -15.73
CA PHE A 135 2.29 -12.40 -16.30
C PHE A 135 2.21 -12.44 -17.83
N LYS A 136 3.30 -12.86 -18.51
CA LYS A 136 3.31 -13.05 -19.97
C LYS A 136 2.30 -14.11 -20.41
N SER A 137 2.14 -15.18 -19.65
CA SER A 137 1.16 -16.23 -19.91
C SER A 137 -0.26 -15.68 -19.83
N GLN A 138 -0.60 -14.95 -18.77
CA GLN A 138 -1.90 -14.30 -18.59
C GLN A 138 -2.22 -13.30 -19.70
N ILE A 139 -1.27 -12.43 -20.06
CA ILE A 139 -1.40 -11.52 -21.20
C ILE A 139 -1.68 -12.31 -22.48
N ARG A 140 -0.92 -13.38 -22.75
CA ARG A 140 -1.13 -14.22 -23.93
C ARG A 140 -2.54 -14.81 -23.98
N TYR A 141 -3.09 -15.26 -22.85
CA TYR A 141 -4.47 -15.75 -22.80
C TYR A 141 -5.51 -14.65 -23.08
N ILE A 142 -5.30 -13.44 -22.55
CA ILE A 142 -6.19 -12.30 -22.81
C ILE A 142 -6.17 -11.93 -24.30
N PHE A 143 -4.99 -11.83 -24.91
CA PHE A 143 -4.87 -11.44 -26.32
C PHE A 143 -5.26 -12.57 -27.30
N LYS A 144 -4.97 -13.86 -27.00
CA LYS A 144 -5.49 -14.99 -27.79
C LYS A 144 -6.99 -15.18 -27.62
N GLY A 145 -7.53 -15.00 -26.41
CA GLY A 145 -8.97 -15.07 -26.14
C GLY A 145 -9.74 -13.95 -26.84
N SER A 146 -9.16 -12.74 -26.87
CA SER A 146 -9.72 -11.61 -27.62
C SER A 146 -9.74 -11.87 -29.14
N SER A 147 -8.69 -12.50 -29.69
CA SER A 147 -8.66 -12.85 -31.12
C SER A 147 -9.71 -13.89 -31.53
N ASN A 148 -10.17 -14.75 -30.60
CA ASN A 148 -11.24 -15.73 -30.85
C ASN A 148 -12.65 -15.17 -30.57
N ALA A 149 -12.76 -14.13 -29.73
CA ALA A 149 -14.01 -13.43 -29.48
C ALA A 149 -14.36 -12.47 -30.62
N VAL A 150 -13.38 -11.79 -31.22
CA VAL A 150 -13.58 -10.87 -32.34
C VAL A 150 -13.97 -11.61 -33.63
N THR A 151 -13.50 -12.84 -33.85
CA THR A 151 -13.92 -13.67 -35.01
C THR A 151 -15.35 -14.20 -34.90
N ASN A 152 -15.93 -14.29 -33.69
CA ASN A 152 -17.31 -14.77 -33.49
C ASN A 152 -18.38 -13.65 -33.55
N ILE A 153 -18.00 -12.38 -33.62
CA ILE A 153 -18.94 -11.25 -33.80
C ILE A 153 -19.22 -10.99 -35.29
N GLY A 154 -18.37 -11.51 -36.19
CA GLY A 154 -18.51 -11.36 -37.65
C GLY A 154 -19.46 -12.34 -38.34
N THR A 155 -20.05 -13.30 -37.62
CA THR A 155 -21.02 -14.26 -38.17
C THR A 155 -22.28 -14.26 -37.30
N VAL A 156 -23.12 -13.25 -37.44
CA VAL A 156 -24.53 -13.35 -37.08
C VAL A 156 -25.24 -13.91 -38.32
N PRO A 157 -25.68 -15.18 -38.35
CA PRO A 157 -26.60 -15.63 -39.37
C PRO A 157 -27.93 -14.93 -39.11
N SER A 158 -28.39 -14.17 -40.09
CA SER A 158 -29.76 -13.67 -40.19
C SER A 158 -30.74 -14.84 -40.16
N LEU A 159 -31.27 -15.14 -38.97
CA LEU A 159 -32.38 -16.06 -38.75
C LEU A 159 -33.62 -15.22 -38.41
N LEU A 160 -34.16 -14.60 -39.45
CA LEU A 160 -35.56 -14.18 -39.54
C LEU A 160 -36.17 -14.99 -40.68
N ALA A 161 -36.79 -16.11 -40.32
CA ALA A 161 -37.82 -16.80 -41.07
C ALA A 161 -39.08 -16.80 -40.19
#